data_AF-A0A4S2SQ69-F1
#
_entry.id   AF-A0A4S2SQ69-F1
#
_cell.length_a   1.000
_cell.length_b   1.000
_cell.length_c   1.000
_cell.angle_alpha   90.00
_cell.angle_beta   90.00
_cell.angle_gamma   90.00
#
_symmetry.space_group_name_H-M   'P 1'
#
loop_
_entity.id
_entity.type
_entity.pdbx_description
1 polymer ?
#
loop_
_entity_poly.entity_id
_entity_poly.type
_entity_poly.pdbx_seq_one_letter_code
_entity_poly.pdbx_strand_id
1 'polypeptide(L)' 'MTSYVPSPDEVSAAQTENGGWSKKQLAEWGVPWPPPSGWRKHLEAKWNGEDVAPLPRQEPDQDTLF' A
#
# COMPACT_ATOMS: atom_id res chain seq x y z
N MET A 1 -1.73 -16.44 3.26
CA MET A 1 -2.89 -15.90 3.98
C MET A 1 -2.35 -14.84 4.92
N THR A 2 -2.38 -13.57 4.53
CA THR A 2 -1.95 -12.49 5.42
C THR A 2 -3.02 -11.43 5.40
N SER A 3 -4.10 -11.67 6.16
CA SER A 3 -5.11 -10.65 6.48
C SER A 3 -4.58 -9.69 7.54
N TYR A 4 -3.29 -9.34 7.50
CA TYR A 4 -2.72 -8.37 8.43
C TYR A 4 -2.84 -7.00 7.82
N VAL A 5 -3.63 -6.15 8.46
CA VAL A 5 -3.77 -4.74 8.12
C VAL A 5 -2.90 -3.99 9.12
N PRO A 6 -1.80 -3.33 8.71
CA PRO A 6 -0.97 -2.57 9.62
C PRO A 6 -1.69 -1.29 10.07
N SER A 7 -1.33 -0.80 11.25
CA SER A 7 -1.71 0.54 11.69
C SER A 7 -1.03 1.63 10.85
N PRO A 8 -1.62 2.84 10.71
CA PRO A 8 -0.94 3.98 10.09
C PRO A 8 0.40 4.34 10.77
N ASP A 9 0.52 4.05 12.08
CA ASP A 9 1.76 4.18 12.83
C ASP A 9 2.81 3.13 12.41
N GLU A 10 2.43 1.86 12.28
CA GLU A 10 3.32 0.81 11.73
C GLU A 10 3.76 1.11 10.31
N VAL A 11 2.86 1.64 9.47
CA VAL A 11 3.20 2.07 8.13
C VAL A 11 4.27 3.17 8.19
N SER A 12 4.13 4.15 9.07
CA SER A 12 5.13 5.21 9.24
C SER A 12 6.44 4.68 9.85
N ALA A 13 6.38 3.75 10.81
CA ALA A 13 7.55 3.13 11.42
C ALA A 13 8.33 2.22 10.45
N ALA A 14 7.64 1.63 9.47
CA ALA A 14 8.24 0.85 8.40
C ALA A 14 8.83 1.71 7.27
N GLN A 15 8.72 3.03 7.35
CA GLN A 15 9.39 3.94 6.43
C GLN A 15 10.91 3.79 6.59
N THR A 16 11.59 3.63 5.47
CA THR A 16 13.06 3.56 5.42
C THR A 16 13.66 4.97 5.53
N GLU A 17 14.97 5.06 5.83
CA GLU A 17 15.69 6.34 5.92
C GLU A 17 15.61 7.20 4.64
N ASN A 18 15.36 6.57 3.48
CA ASN A 18 15.12 7.27 2.21
C ASN A 18 13.67 7.80 2.06
N GLY A 19 12.83 7.63 3.08
CA GLY A 19 11.43 8.06 3.07
C GLY A 19 10.48 7.12 2.31
N GLY A 20 10.94 5.95 1.89
CA GLY A 20 10.17 4.96 1.10
C GLY A 20 9.89 3.65 1.83
N TRP A 21 9.14 2.75 1.20
CA TRP A 21 8.81 1.43 1.74
C TRP A 21 9.37 0.30 0.88
N SER A 22 9.75 -0.80 1.53
CA SER A 22 10.23 -1.99 0.83
C SER A 22 9.07 -2.73 0.16
N LYS A 23 9.31 -3.26 -1.06
CA LYS A 23 8.33 -4.09 -1.80
C LYS A 23 7.82 -5.29 -0.99
N LYS A 24 8.69 -5.93 -0.18
CA LYS A 24 8.31 -7.05 0.68
C LYS A 24 7.30 -6.61 1.75
N GLN A 25 7.61 -5.51 2.44
CA GLN A 25 6.74 -4.91 3.46
C GLN A 25 5.37 -4.51 2.90
N LEU A 26 5.36 -3.84 1.73
CA LEU A 26 4.10 -3.49 1.05
C LEU A 26 3.29 -4.75 0.68
N ALA A 27 3.95 -5.80 0.19
CA ALA A 27 3.28 -7.06 -0.12
C ALA A 27 2.73 -7.78 1.11
N GLU A 28 3.37 -7.65 2.28
CA GLU A 28 2.87 -8.17 3.56
C GLU A 28 1.53 -7.51 3.95
N TRP A 29 1.36 -6.24 3.61
CA TRP A 29 0.11 -5.49 3.83
C TRP A 29 -0.91 -5.62 2.69
N GLY A 30 -0.55 -6.36 1.63
CA GLY A 30 -1.37 -6.51 0.42
C GLY A 30 -1.35 -5.29 -0.51
N VAL A 31 -0.41 -4.36 -0.31
CA VAL A 31 -0.24 -3.20 -1.20
C VAL A 31 0.58 -3.61 -2.42
N PRO A 32 0.06 -3.42 -3.64
CA PRO A 32 0.81 -3.74 -4.85
C PRO A 32 2.03 -2.81 -5.02
N TRP A 33 3.06 -3.31 -5.71
CA TRP A 33 4.21 -2.51 -6.14
C TRP A 33 4.09 -2.24 -7.65
N PRO A 34 4.24 -0.98 -8.13
CA PRO A 34 4.53 0.24 -7.36
C PRO A 34 3.35 0.67 -6.48
N PRO A 35 3.61 1.31 -5.32
CA PRO A 35 2.57 1.73 -4.40
C PRO A 35 1.63 2.76 -5.07
N PRO A 36 0.32 2.48 -5.19
CA PRO A 36 -0.61 3.37 -5.87
C PRO A 36 -0.83 4.64 -5.05
N SER A 37 -1.05 5.78 -5.70
CA SER A 37 -1.36 7.03 -5.00
C SER A 37 -2.53 6.84 -4.02
N GLY A 38 -2.30 7.14 -2.74
CA GLY A 38 -3.31 6.99 -1.69
C GLY A 38 -3.35 5.64 -0.97
N TRP A 39 -2.44 4.71 -1.25
CA TRP A 39 -2.39 3.40 -0.55
C TRP A 39 -2.33 3.50 0.98
N ARG A 40 -1.66 4.53 1.52
CA ARG A 40 -1.60 4.80 2.96
C ARG A 40 -2.98 5.07 3.57
N LYS A 41 -3.80 5.88 2.88
CA LYS A 41 -5.18 6.16 3.30
C LYS A 41 -6.07 4.92 3.24
N HIS A 42 -5.84 4.06 2.25
CA HIS A 42 -6.55 2.79 2.16
C HIS A 42 -6.19 1.84 3.32
N LEU A 43 -4.91 1.72 3.68
CA LEU A 43 -4.52 0.95 4.86
C LEU A 43 -5.10 1.52 6.15
N GLU A 44 -5.06 2.84 6.32
CA GLU A 44 -5.68 3.52 7.46
C GLU A 44 -7.18 3.26 7.55
N ALA A 45 -7.92 3.39 6.44
CA ALA A 45 -9.35 3.13 6.42
C ALA A 45 -9.67 1.65 6.71
N LYS A 46 -8.90 0.73 6.12
CA LYS A 46 -9.01 -0.71 6.40
C LYS A 46 -8.70 -1.04 7.86
N TRP A 47 -7.75 -0.33 8.47
CA TRP A 47 -7.42 -0.44 9.89
C TRP A 47 -8.56 0.07 10.79
N ASN A 48 -9.23 1.15 10.39
CA ASN A 48 -10.41 1.68 11.08
C ASN A 48 -11.66 0.76 10.95
N GLY A 49 -11.56 -0.35 10.23
CA GLY A 49 -12.68 -1.26 9.98
C GLY A 49 -13.60 -0.81 8.85
N GLU A 50 -13.19 0.19 8.07
CA GLU A 50 -13.91 0.61 6.88
C GLU A 50 -13.67 -0.42 5.77
N ASP A 51 -14.76 -0.94 5.19
CA ASP A 51 -14.68 -1.81 4.01
C ASP A 51 -14.31 -0.95 2.80
N VAL A 52 -13.03 -0.62 2.69
CA VAL A 52 -12.49 0.11 1.56
C VAL A 52 -12.25 -0.83 0.40
N ALA A 53 -12.83 -0.48 -0.75
CA ALA A 53 -12.65 -1.21 -2.01
C ALA A 53 -11.15 -1.42 -2.29
N PRO A 54 -10.74 -2.63 -2.71
CA PRO A 54 -9.33 -2.99 -2.88
C PRO A 54 -8.62 -1.97 -3.78
N LEU A 55 -7.42 -1.55 -3.36
CA LEU A 55 -6.62 -0.60 -4.14
C LEU A 55 -6.57 -1.05 -5.60
N PRO A 56 -6.98 -0.19 -6.55
CA PRO A 56 -6.80 -0.52 -7.96
C PRO A 56 -5.32 -0.74 -8.15
N ARG A 57 -4.95 -1.95 -8.58
CA ARG A 57 -3.59 -2.23 -9.02
C ARG A 57 -3.37 -1.28 -10.18
N GLN A 58 -2.63 -0.20 -9.94
CA GLN A 58 -2.22 0.71 -10.98
C GLN A 58 -1.32 -0.12 -11.87
N GLU A 59 -1.88 -0.66 -12.96
CA GLU A 59 -1.09 -1.28 -14.01
C GLU A 59 -0.01 -0.28 -14.34
N PRO A 60 1.28 -0.64 -14.22
CA PRO A 60 2.33 0.25 -14.61
C PRO A 60 2.17 0.39 -16.11
N ASP A 61 1.58 1.51 -16.52
CA ASP A 61 1.81 2.07 -17.82
C ASP A 61 1.30 1.20 -19.00
N GLN A 62 0.05 1.44 -19.39
CA GLN A 62 -0.39 1.28 -20.78
C GLN A 62 -0.16 2.58 -21.58
N ASP A 63 0.74 3.48 -21.14
CA ASP A 63 0.86 4.85 -21.68
C ASP A 63 2.30 5.30 -22.08
N THR A 64 3.29 4.40 -22.08
CA THR A 64 4.61 4.61 -22.72
C THR A 64 4.70 3.80 -24.02
N LEU A 65 3.60 3.71 -24.75
CA LEU A 65 3.60 3.26 -26.13
C LEU A 65 2.82 4.25 -26.98
N PHE A 66 3.38 5.44 -27.25
CA PHE A 66 3.35 6.11 -28.56
C PHE A 66 4.24 7.35 -28.60
#